data_AF-A0A660NUN8-F1
#
_entry.id   AF-A0A660NUN8-F1
#
_cell.length_a   1.000
_cell.length_b   1.000
_cell.length_c   1.000
_cell.angle_alpha   90.00
_cell.angle_beta   90.00
_cell.angle_gamma   90.00
#
_symmetry.space_group_name_H-M   'P 1'
#
loop_
_entity.id
_entity.type
_entity.pdbx_description
1 polymer ?
#
loop_
_entity_poly.entity_id
_entity_poly.type
_entity_poly.pdbx_seq_one_letter_code
_entity_poly.pdbx_strand_id
1 'polypeptide(L)'
;LIQLKGIGEYIAAAVYSIAFAGPIAVVDGNVYRVLARFFGIEIPIDSTQGKKIFKAIAQDNLPKNAPAAYNQGIMDFGAMQCTPTLPNCKVCPLIEYCFAANNNKVSSLPVKIKKTKQRERHFSYIYIRCKGKTAIRRRGKGDIWQGLWEFPVKESLENDIKNAILIKSNVKHILTHQIIYADFYLLETNNFPMLPTDYIWIKENEIERYALPRLIELFINYLREK
;
A
#
# COMPACT_ATOMS: atom_id res chain seq x y z
N LEU A 1 5.21 13.06 20.33
CA LEU A 1 5.05 12.04 19.26
C LEU A 1 4.94 12.64 17.86
N ILE A 2 4.01 13.56 17.58
CA ILE A 2 3.76 14.12 16.23
C ILE A 2 4.99 14.80 15.58
N GLN A 3 5.95 15.29 16.38
CA GLN A 3 7.19 15.88 15.86
C GLN A 3 8.17 14.86 15.24
N LEU A 4 7.96 13.55 15.46
CA LEU A 4 8.82 12.50 14.92
C LEU A 4 8.49 12.22 13.45
N LYS A 5 9.52 12.17 12.60
CA LYS A 5 9.37 11.86 11.17
C LYS A 5 8.69 10.49 10.98
N GLY A 6 7.59 10.46 10.23
CA GLY A 6 6.81 9.24 9.97
C GLY A 6 5.65 9.02 10.94
N ILE A 7 5.49 9.84 11.99
CA ILE A 7 4.37 9.75 12.93
C ILE A 7 3.34 10.84 12.62
N GLY A 8 2.25 10.45 11.94
CA GLY A 8 1.08 11.32 11.73
C GLY A 8 0.14 11.34 12.94
N GLU A 9 -0.93 12.15 12.84
CA GLU A 9 -1.95 12.27 13.90
C GLU A 9 -2.52 10.91 14.34
N TYR A 10 -2.81 10.03 13.39
CA TYR A 10 -3.33 8.69 13.67
C TYR A 10 -2.37 7.87 14.55
N ILE A 11 -1.09 7.77 14.16
CA ILE A 11 -0.11 6.97 14.91
C ILE A 11 0.13 7.59 16.29
N ALA A 12 0.21 8.92 16.37
CA ALA A 12 0.37 9.59 17.66
C ALA A 12 -0.82 9.34 18.59
N ALA A 13 -2.05 9.42 18.09
CA ALA A 13 -3.26 9.14 18.86
C ALA A 13 -3.33 7.66 19.27
N ALA A 14 -3.03 6.74 18.36
CA ALA A 14 -3.04 5.30 18.61
C ALA A 14 -2.03 4.92 19.69
N VAL A 15 -0.78 5.36 19.56
CA VAL A 15 0.27 5.09 20.56
C VAL A 15 -0.10 5.73 21.90
N TYR A 16 -0.52 7.01 21.91
CA TYR A 16 -0.86 7.69 23.15
C TYR A 16 -2.05 7.04 23.86
N SER A 17 -3.08 6.65 23.13
CA SER A 17 -4.25 6.01 23.73
C SER A 17 -3.96 4.57 24.18
N ILE A 18 -3.39 3.73 23.31
CA ILE A 18 -3.27 2.29 23.58
C ILE A 18 -2.14 2.01 24.56
N ALA A 19 -0.97 2.64 24.39
CA ALA A 19 0.19 2.37 25.23
C ALA A 19 0.18 3.17 26.54
N PHE A 20 -0.43 4.36 26.55
CA PHE A 20 -0.40 5.27 27.71
C PHE A 20 -1.79 5.59 28.28
N ALA A 21 -2.84 4.88 27.87
CA ALA A 21 -4.23 5.13 28.28
C ALA A 21 -4.68 6.59 28.09
N GLY A 22 -4.09 7.30 27.13
CA GLY A 22 -4.44 8.68 26.82
C GLY A 22 -5.89 8.80 26.32
N PRO A 23 -6.68 9.78 26.81
CA PRO A 23 -8.09 9.95 26.46
C PRO A 23 -8.27 10.65 25.11
N ILE A 24 -7.58 10.16 24.08
CA ILE A 24 -7.70 10.64 22.69
C ILE A 24 -8.32 9.56 21.81
N ALA A 25 -9.27 9.94 20.98
CA ALA A 25 -9.89 9.00 20.05
C ALA A 25 -8.95 8.67 18.88
N VAL A 26 -9.00 7.40 18.47
CA VAL A 26 -8.23 6.87 17.33
C VAL A 26 -9.20 6.64 16.18
N VAL A 27 -8.95 7.29 15.05
CA VAL A 27 -9.82 7.20 13.88
C VAL A 27 -9.03 6.68 12.68
N ASP A 28 -9.19 5.39 12.39
CA ASP A 28 -8.66 4.73 11.19
C ASP A 28 -9.77 4.47 10.16
N GLY A 29 -9.43 3.80 9.05
CA GLY A 29 -10.41 3.46 8.02
C GLY A 29 -11.55 2.55 8.50
N ASN A 30 -11.34 1.76 9.56
CA ASN A 30 -12.37 0.93 10.18
C ASN A 30 -13.33 1.78 11.02
N VAL A 31 -12.80 2.64 11.87
CA VAL A 31 -13.57 3.54 12.73
C VAL A 31 -14.40 4.51 11.89
N TYR A 32 -13.84 5.11 10.83
CA TYR A 32 -14.61 5.95 9.89
C TYR A 32 -15.86 5.22 9.37
N ARG A 33 -15.73 3.95 8.98
CA ARG A 33 -16.83 3.14 8.45
C ARG A 33 -17.86 2.79 9.53
N VAL A 34 -17.41 2.40 10.72
CA VAL A 34 -18.28 2.09 11.85
C VAL A 34 -19.12 3.31 12.20
N LEU A 35 -18.47 4.46 12.43
CA LEU A 35 -19.14 5.71 12.79
C LEU A 35 -20.08 6.19 11.68
N ALA A 36 -19.66 6.10 10.41
CA ALA A 36 -20.48 6.55 9.29
C ALA A 36 -21.77 5.73 9.20
N ARG A 37 -21.66 4.41 9.35
CA ARG A 37 -22.81 3.51 9.29
C ARG A 37 -23.71 3.63 10.52
N PHE A 38 -23.12 3.71 11.71
CA PHE A 38 -23.87 3.80 12.95
C PHE A 38 -24.67 5.10 13.03
N PHE A 39 -24.04 6.24 12.72
CA PHE A 39 -24.66 7.57 12.78
C PHE A 39 -25.31 8.06 11.48
N GLY A 40 -25.20 7.31 10.38
CA GLY A 40 -25.78 7.70 9.08
C GLY A 40 -25.10 8.89 8.39
N ILE A 41 -23.79 9.05 8.58
CA ILE A 41 -23.05 10.23 8.10
C ILE A 41 -22.68 10.06 6.63
N GLU A 42 -23.30 10.85 5.76
CA GLU A 42 -23.02 10.85 4.32
C GLU A 42 -21.88 11.81 3.91
N ILE A 43 -21.32 12.56 4.86
CA ILE A 43 -20.18 13.45 4.62
C ILE A 43 -18.94 12.60 4.28
N PRO A 44 -18.24 12.88 3.16
CA PRO A 44 -17.11 12.06 2.76
C PRO A 44 -15.98 12.04 3.79
N ILE A 45 -15.50 10.84 4.14
CA ILE A 45 -14.52 10.62 5.21
C ILE A 45 -13.12 11.16 4.88
N ASP A 46 -12.81 11.32 3.59
CA ASP A 46 -11.56 11.83 3.06
C ASP A 46 -11.57 13.36 2.83
N SER A 47 -12.70 14.03 3.09
CA SER A 47 -12.81 15.49 3.06
C SER A 47 -12.23 16.14 4.32
N THR A 48 -11.78 17.39 4.22
CA THR A 48 -11.32 18.17 5.38
C THR A 48 -12.41 18.31 6.45
N GLN A 49 -13.66 18.52 6.01
CA GLN A 49 -14.81 18.61 6.91
C GLN A 49 -15.11 17.27 7.58
N GLY A 50 -15.16 16.19 6.80
CA GLY A 50 -15.39 14.84 7.29
C GLY A 50 -14.37 14.46 8.36
N LYS A 51 -13.07 14.61 8.10
CA LYS A 51 -12.02 14.33 9.09
C LYS A 51 -12.26 15.02 10.43
N LYS A 52 -12.71 16.28 10.43
CA LYS A 52 -13.04 17.01 11.66
C LYS A 52 -14.26 16.43 12.37
N ILE A 53 -15.35 16.19 11.63
CA ILE A 53 -16.61 15.65 12.18
C ILE A 53 -16.41 14.28 12.80
N PHE A 54 -15.77 13.36 12.07
CA PHE A 54 -15.51 12.02 12.56
C PHE A 54 -14.58 12.00 13.78
N LYS A 55 -13.58 12.88 13.82
CA LYS A 55 -12.71 13.03 14.99
C LYS A 55 -13.48 13.53 16.22
N ALA A 56 -14.38 14.50 16.04
CA ALA A 56 -15.24 14.99 17.13
C ALA A 56 -16.16 13.87 17.64
N ILE A 57 -16.89 13.19 16.75
CA ILE A 57 -17.79 12.10 17.12
C ILE A 57 -17.03 10.96 17.82
N ALA A 58 -15.86 10.57 17.31
CA ALA A 58 -15.05 9.55 17.95
C ALA A 58 -14.61 9.97 19.36
N GLN A 59 -14.26 11.25 19.54
CA GLN A 59 -13.85 11.80 20.83
C GLN A 59 -15.01 11.89 21.83
N ASP A 60 -16.21 12.27 21.36
CA ASP A 60 -17.40 12.38 22.19
C ASP A 60 -17.88 11.01 22.70
N ASN A 61 -17.66 9.95 21.91
CA ASN A 61 -17.99 8.57 22.28
C ASN A 61 -16.88 7.85 23.05
N LEU A 62 -15.72 8.49 23.30
CA LEU A 62 -14.59 7.86 23.97
C LEU A 62 -14.78 7.85 25.51
N PRO A 63 -14.85 6.67 26.16
CA PRO A 63 -14.92 6.60 27.61
C PRO A 63 -13.57 7.00 28.23
N LYS A 64 -13.59 8.04 29.08
CA LYS A 64 -12.37 8.58 29.72
C LYS A 64 -11.68 7.59 30.66
N ASN A 65 -12.41 6.64 31.22
CA ASN A 65 -11.89 5.61 32.13
C ASN A 65 -11.33 4.37 31.40
N ALA A 66 -11.62 4.20 30.11
CA ALA A 66 -11.17 3.04 29.33
C ALA A 66 -10.87 3.37 27.85
N PRO A 67 -10.09 4.44 27.55
CA PRO A 67 -9.92 4.90 26.18
C PRO A 67 -9.14 3.88 25.31
N ALA A 68 -8.15 3.21 25.88
CA ALA A 68 -7.38 2.17 25.19
C ALA A 68 -8.27 1.00 24.74
N ALA A 69 -9.05 0.45 25.68
CA ALA A 69 -9.96 -0.66 25.40
C ALA A 69 -11.05 -0.27 24.39
N TYR A 70 -11.60 0.94 24.49
CA TYR A 70 -12.59 1.42 23.53
C TYR A 70 -12.01 1.57 22.13
N ASN A 71 -10.86 2.26 22.00
CA ASN A 71 -10.22 2.46 20.70
C ASN A 71 -9.85 1.13 20.04
N GLN A 72 -9.30 0.19 20.80
CA GLN A 72 -9.03 -1.16 20.29
C GLN A 72 -10.32 -1.88 19.89
N GLY A 73 -11.34 -1.84 20.76
CA GLY A 73 -12.61 -2.48 20.53
C GLY A 73 -13.34 -1.98 19.28
N ILE A 74 -13.39 -0.67 19.04
CA ILE A 74 -14.05 -0.13 17.84
C ILE A 74 -13.25 -0.41 16.56
N MET A 75 -11.92 -0.43 16.62
CA MET A 75 -11.07 -0.82 15.49
C MET A 75 -11.29 -2.30 15.12
N ASP A 76 -11.25 -3.20 16.10
CA ASP A 76 -11.46 -4.64 15.90
C ASP A 76 -12.90 -4.94 15.46
N PHE A 77 -13.88 -4.25 16.04
CA PHE A 77 -15.27 -4.32 15.61
C PHE A 77 -15.43 -3.93 14.13
N GLY A 78 -14.78 -2.86 13.70
CA GLY A 78 -14.76 -2.49 12.29
C GLY A 78 -14.08 -3.54 11.42
N ALA A 79 -12.97 -4.12 11.89
CA ALA A 79 -12.21 -5.12 11.13
C ALA A 79 -12.94 -6.47 10.99
N MET A 80 -13.67 -6.91 12.02
CA MET A 80 -14.23 -8.27 12.08
C MET A 80 -15.76 -8.32 11.91
N GLN A 81 -16.50 -7.32 12.42
CA GLN A 81 -17.96 -7.32 12.44
C GLN A 81 -18.56 -6.38 11.39
N CYS A 82 -18.15 -5.11 11.41
CA CYS A 82 -18.62 -4.09 10.46
C CYS A 82 -17.65 -3.98 9.28
N THR A 83 -17.43 -5.06 8.55
CA THR A 83 -16.49 -5.15 7.42
C THR A 83 -16.92 -4.29 6.22
N PRO A 84 -15.99 -3.91 5.31
CA PRO A 84 -16.33 -3.11 4.12
C PRO A 84 -17.39 -3.77 3.23
N THR A 85 -17.23 -5.07 2.99
CA THR A 85 -18.07 -5.87 2.08
C THR A 85 -18.78 -6.95 2.88
N LEU A 86 -20.10 -7.05 2.73
CA LEU A 86 -20.94 -8.06 3.36
C LEU A 86 -20.74 -8.18 4.89
N PRO A 87 -20.87 -7.10 5.68
CA PRO A 87 -20.83 -7.21 7.14
C PRO A 87 -21.97 -8.09 7.64
N ASN A 88 -21.72 -8.89 8.69
CA ASN A 88 -22.73 -9.78 9.25
C ASN A 88 -23.68 -9.02 10.19
N CYS A 89 -24.47 -8.09 9.65
CA CYS A 89 -25.37 -7.24 10.44
C CYS A 89 -26.36 -8.04 11.28
N LYS A 90 -26.78 -9.24 10.84
CA LYS A 90 -27.75 -10.09 11.56
C LYS A 90 -27.33 -10.44 12.99
N VAL A 91 -26.03 -10.58 13.23
CA VAL A 91 -25.46 -10.89 14.57
C VAL A 91 -24.75 -9.69 15.19
N CYS A 92 -24.81 -8.52 14.54
CA CYS A 92 -24.15 -7.32 15.01
C CYS A 92 -24.80 -6.85 16.31
N PRO A 93 -24.06 -6.72 17.42
CA PRO A 93 -24.63 -6.27 18.70
C PRO A 93 -25.16 -4.84 18.68
N LEU A 94 -24.82 -4.06 17.64
CA LEU A 94 -25.26 -2.67 17.46
C LEU A 94 -26.39 -2.53 16.44
N ILE A 95 -26.95 -3.63 15.91
CA ILE A 95 -27.91 -3.57 14.78
C ILE A 95 -29.13 -2.72 15.11
N GLU A 96 -29.69 -2.86 16.31
CA GLU A 96 -30.91 -2.17 16.75
C GLU A 96 -30.81 -0.65 16.57
N TYR A 97 -29.64 -0.08 16.90
CA TYR A 97 -29.39 1.37 16.86
C TYR A 97 -28.63 1.82 15.61
N CYS A 98 -28.22 0.91 14.73
CA CYS A 98 -27.40 1.24 13.57
C CYS A 98 -28.26 1.88 12.47
N PHE A 99 -28.06 3.17 12.21
CA PHE A 99 -28.79 3.90 11.17
C PHE A 99 -28.70 3.19 9.81
N ALA A 100 -27.49 2.81 9.39
CA ALA A 100 -27.29 2.25 8.07
C ALA A 100 -27.95 0.89 7.87
N ALA A 101 -28.01 0.06 8.92
CA ALA A 101 -28.71 -1.22 8.87
C ALA A 101 -30.22 -1.00 8.72
N ASN A 102 -30.78 -0.06 9.48
CA ASN A 102 -32.21 0.24 9.49
C ASN A 102 -32.69 1.01 8.24
N ASN A 103 -31.78 1.62 7.49
CA ASN A 103 -32.09 2.45 6.31
C ASN A 103 -31.49 1.92 5.00
N ASN A 104 -31.02 0.66 4.95
CA ASN A 104 -30.40 0.07 3.76
C ASN A 104 -29.20 0.85 3.18
N LYS A 105 -28.41 1.50 4.06
CA LYS A 105 -27.25 2.34 3.69
C LYS A 105 -25.90 1.69 3.98
N VAL A 106 -25.87 0.42 4.42
CA VAL A 106 -24.63 -0.28 4.78
C VAL A 106 -23.63 -0.35 3.62
N SER A 107 -24.11 -0.59 2.40
CA SER A 107 -23.29 -0.70 1.19
C SER A 107 -22.83 0.66 0.64
N SER A 108 -23.57 1.73 0.91
CA SER A 108 -23.26 3.09 0.44
C SER A 108 -22.37 3.90 1.39
N LEU A 109 -22.23 3.48 2.65
CA LEU A 109 -21.45 4.16 3.67
C LEU A 109 -20.17 3.38 4.06
N PRO A 110 -19.03 4.08 4.28
CA PRO A 110 -18.85 5.54 4.25
C PRO A 110 -18.68 6.10 2.83
N VAL A 111 -19.05 7.37 2.64
CA VAL A 111 -18.78 8.11 1.39
C VAL A 111 -17.30 8.51 1.30
N LYS A 112 -16.72 8.50 0.09
CA LYS A 112 -15.37 8.98 -0.22
C LYS A 112 -15.42 9.91 -1.45
N ILE A 113 -14.67 11.01 -1.46
CA ILE A 113 -14.63 12.01 -2.53
C ILE A 113 -13.95 11.46 -3.80
N LYS A 114 -12.81 10.75 -3.68
CA LYS A 114 -11.95 10.51 -4.85
C LYS A 114 -11.47 9.07 -4.98
N LYS A 115 -11.67 8.51 -6.17
CA LYS A 115 -10.68 7.59 -6.77
C LYS A 115 -9.60 8.47 -7.41
N THR A 116 -8.38 8.42 -6.90
CA THR A 116 -7.25 9.13 -7.54
C THR A 116 -7.08 8.58 -8.96
N LYS A 117 -7.04 9.46 -9.97
CA LYS A 117 -6.72 9.05 -11.35
C LYS A 117 -5.33 8.44 -11.34
N GLN A 118 -5.23 7.15 -11.62
CA GLN A 118 -3.95 6.46 -11.69
C GLN A 118 -3.30 6.78 -13.03
N ARG A 119 -2.01 7.15 -13.00
CA ARG A 119 -1.20 7.31 -14.21
C ARG A 119 -0.71 5.94 -14.68
N GLU A 120 -0.71 5.68 -15.98
CA GLU A 120 -0.07 4.48 -16.53
C GLU A 120 1.40 4.76 -16.87
N ARG A 121 2.27 3.79 -16.59
CA ARG A 121 3.69 3.81 -16.95
C ARG A 121 4.11 2.44 -17.44
N HIS A 122 4.98 2.43 -18.44
CA HIS A 122 5.54 1.22 -19.02
C HIS A 122 7.02 1.15 -18.70
N PHE A 123 7.49 -0.03 -18.30
CA PHE A 123 8.91 -0.34 -18.13
C PHE A 123 9.27 -1.56 -18.96
N SER A 124 10.43 -1.52 -19.61
CA SER A 124 11.04 -2.70 -20.24
C SER A 124 12.29 -3.06 -19.43
N TYR A 125 12.18 -4.01 -18.52
CA TYR A 125 13.29 -4.48 -17.69
C TYR A 125 14.09 -5.57 -18.40
N ILE A 126 15.41 -5.54 -18.23
CA ILE A 126 16.34 -6.51 -18.80
C ILE A 126 17.08 -7.17 -17.64
N TYR A 127 16.78 -8.44 -17.42
CA TYR A 127 17.53 -9.30 -16.52
C TYR A 127 18.75 -9.84 -17.25
N ILE A 128 19.95 -9.45 -16.81
CA ILE A 128 21.20 -9.82 -17.48
C ILE A 128 21.89 -10.93 -16.70
N ARG A 129 22.18 -12.05 -17.36
CA ARG A 129 23.07 -13.09 -16.84
C ARG A 129 24.41 -13.00 -17.56
N CYS A 130 25.45 -12.63 -16.82
CA CYS A 130 26.81 -12.59 -17.34
C CYS A 130 27.78 -13.20 -16.32
N LYS A 131 28.37 -14.35 -16.66
CA LYS A 131 29.36 -15.05 -15.81
C LYS A 131 28.89 -15.23 -14.35
N GLY A 132 27.64 -15.67 -14.17
CA GLY A 132 27.01 -15.88 -12.85
C GLY A 132 26.68 -14.60 -12.07
N LYS A 133 26.71 -13.44 -12.75
CA LYS A 133 26.37 -12.14 -12.18
C LYS A 133 25.20 -11.51 -12.91
N THR A 134 24.50 -10.61 -12.20
CA THR A 134 23.47 -9.73 -12.75
C THR A 134 23.74 -8.29 -12.38
N ALA A 135 23.27 -7.37 -13.22
CA ALA A 135 23.33 -5.94 -12.95
C ALA A 135 22.05 -5.47 -12.25
N ILE A 136 22.20 -4.57 -11.28
CA ILE A 136 21.10 -3.85 -10.62
C ILE A 136 21.52 -2.42 -10.30
N ARG A 137 20.56 -1.51 -10.16
CA ARG A 137 20.78 -0.15 -9.63
C ARG A 137 19.80 0.20 -8.53
N ARG A 138 20.16 1.16 -7.67
CA ARG A 138 19.28 1.67 -6.63
C ARG A 138 18.52 2.89 -7.12
N ARG A 139 17.18 2.89 -7.06
CA ARG A 139 16.37 4.02 -7.51
C ARG A 139 16.57 5.26 -6.62
N GLY A 140 16.75 6.41 -7.27
CA GLY A 140 16.95 7.71 -6.64
C GLY A 140 15.70 8.27 -5.94
N LYS A 141 15.82 9.50 -5.42
CA LYS A 141 14.72 10.19 -4.73
C LYS A 141 13.66 10.69 -5.71
N GLY A 142 12.40 10.75 -5.25
CA GLY A 142 11.32 11.42 -5.97
C GLY A 142 10.59 10.59 -7.02
N ASP A 143 10.89 9.30 -7.12
CA ASP A 143 10.12 8.35 -7.94
C ASP A 143 9.63 7.17 -7.11
N ILE A 144 8.76 6.34 -7.70
CA ILE A 144 8.34 5.08 -7.10
C ILE A 144 9.53 4.19 -6.79
N TRP A 145 9.35 3.39 -5.73
CA TRP A 145 10.35 2.45 -5.24
C TRP A 145 11.69 3.12 -4.90
N GLN A 146 11.66 4.40 -4.51
CA GLN A 146 12.83 5.12 -4.01
C GLN A 146 13.59 4.28 -2.98
N GLY A 147 14.89 4.10 -3.23
CA GLY A 147 15.78 3.34 -2.35
C GLY A 147 15.74 1.82 -2.53
N LEU A 148 14.82 1.28 -3.34
CA LEU A 148 14.81 -0.13 -3.77
C LEU A 148 15.71 -0.33 -5.00
N TRP A 149 16.08 -1.58 -5.23
CA TRP A 149 16.93 -2.01 -6.34
C TRP A 149 16.10 -2.49 -7.52
N GLU A 150 16.61 -2.29 -8.73
CA GLU A 150 15.93 -2.73 -9.95
C GLU A 150 16.90 -3.20 -11.03
N PHE A 151 16.37 -3.94 -11.99
CA PHE A 151 17.08 -4.33 -13.19
C PHE A 151 17.33 -3.15 -14.13
N PRO A 152 18.34 -3.25 -15.01
CA PRO A 152 18.47 -2.39 -16.17
C PRO A 152 17.16 -2.24 -16.92
N VAL A 153 16.84 -1.01 -17.32
CA VAL A 153 15.76 -0.75 -18.27
C VAL A 153 16.33 -0.76 -19.69
N LYS A 154 15.47 -1.02 -20.69
CA LYS A 154 15.85 -1.09 -22.10
C LYS A 154 16.63 0.15 -22.54
N GLU A 155 16.23 1.33 -22.09
CA GLU A 155 16.88 2.60 -22.38
C GLU A 155 18.31 2.72 -21.80
N SER A 156 18.69 1.84 -20.86
CA SER A 156 20.05 1.79 -20.28
C SER A 156 21.02 0.91 -21.09
N LEU A 157 20.55 0.19 -22.11
CA LEU A 157 21.38 -0.65 -23.00
C LEU A 157 21.30 -0.11 -24.42
N GLU A 158 22.32 0.63 -24.85
CA GLU A 158 22.30 1.33 -26.14
C GLU A 158 22.29 0.38 -27.35
N ASN A 159 22.92 -0.80 -27.27
CA ASN A 159 23.13 -1.69 -28.44
C ASN A 159 22.87 -3.20 -28.21
N ASP A 160 22.84 -3.70 -26.98
CA ASP A 160 22.83 -5.15 -26.68
C ASP A 160 21.42 -5.77 -26.56
N ILE A 161 20.35 -4.99 -26.74
CA ILE A 161 18.97 -5.48 -26.59
C ILE A 161 18.59 -6.51 -27.65
N LYS A 162 19.24 -6.50 -28.81
CA LYS A 162 18.87 -7.39 -29.95
C LYS A 162 18.91 -8.88 -29.58
N ASN A 163 19.73 -9.26 -28.60
CA ASN A 163 19.88 -10.63 -28.16
C ASN A 163 19.04 -10.96 -26.91
N ALA A 164 18.29 -9.99 -26.37
CA ALA A 164 17.48 -10.20 -25.20
C ALA A 164 16.15 -10.86 -25.57
N ILE A 165 15.83 -11.98 -24.90
CA ILE A 165 14.62 -12.76 -25.13
C ILE A 165 13.51 -12.23 -24.23
N LEU A 166 12.34 -11.90 -24.79
CA LEU A 166 11.17 -11.53 -24.00
C LEU A 166 10.67 -12.75 -23.21
N ILE A 167 10.73 -12.67 -21.88
CA ILE A 167 10.29 -13.74 -20.98
C ILE A 167 8.84 -13.55 -20.56
N LYS A 168 8.45 -12.31 -20.27
CA LYS A 168 7.08 -11.98 -19.85
C LYS A 168 6.73 -10.58 -20.29
N SER A 169 5.53 -10.41 -20.83
CA SER A 169 5.06 -9.11 -21.32
C SER A 169 3.85 -8.62 -20.57
N ASN A 170 3.70 -7.30 -20.51
CA ASN A 170 2.54 -6.60 -20.00
C ASN A 170 2.16 -7.00 -18.58
N VAL A 171 3.16 -7.24 -17.72
CA VAL A 171 2.95 -7.59 -16.32
C VAL A 171 2.40 -6.37 -15.60
N LYS A 172 1.11 -6.42 -15.26
CA LYS A 172 0.42 -5.34 -14.58
C LYS A 172 0.73 -5.35 -13.08
N HIS A 173 1.16 -4.20 -12.56
CA HIS A 173 1.38 -3.97 -11.14
C HIS A 173 0.71 -2.67 -10.70
N ILE A 174 -0.16 -2.77 -9.70
CA ILE A 174 -1.02 -1.66 -9.27
C ILE A 174 -0.42 -0.99 -8.05
N LEU A 175 -0.12 0.30 -8.16
CA LEU A 175 0.23 1.19 -7.04
C LEU A 175 -0.89 2.20 -6.81
N THR A 176 -0.92 2.82 -5.62
CA THR A 176 -1.99 3.77 -5.23
C THR A 176 -2.22 4.89 -6.26
N HIS A 177 -1.15 5.42 -6.84
CA HIS A 177 -1.22 6.57 -7.76
C HIS A 177 -0.90 6.24 -9.22
N GLN A 178 -0.49 5.00 -9.52
CA GLN A 178 -0.10 4.62 -10.86
C GLN A 178 -0.22 3.13 -11.10
N ILE A 179 -0.46 2.76 -12.35
CA ILE A 179 -0.43 1.39 -12.83
C ILE A 179 0.85 1.23 -13.63
N ILE A 180 1.65 0.25 -13.25
CA ILE A 180 2.86 -0.15 -13.96
C ILE A 180 2.53 -1.32 -14.87
N TYR A 181 2.97 -1.24 -16.11
CA TYR A 181 3.06 -2.38 -17.02
C TYR A 181 4.53 -2.66 -17.30
N ALA A 182 4.98 -3.88 -17.02
CA ALA A 182 6.36 -4.26 -17.22
C ALA A 182 6.51 -5.39 -18.24
N ASP A 183 7.41 -5.20 -19.19
CA ASP A 183 7.98 -6.26 -19.99
C ASP A 183 9.33 -6.66 -19.39
N PHE A 184 9.57 -7.96 -19.31
CA PHE A 184 10.80 -8.53 -18.79
C PHE A 184 11.51 -9.32 -19.88
N TYR A 185 12.74 -8.93 -20.15
CA TYR A 185 13.64 -9.59 -21.08
C TYR A 185 14.77 -10.28 -20.31
N LEU A 186 15.27 -11.39 -20.83
CA LEU A 186 16.48 -12.08 -20.38
C LEU A 186 17.58 -11.89 -21.41
N LEU A 187 18.73 -11.37 -20.97
CA LEU A 187 19.95 -11.28 -21.78
C LEU A 187 21.01 -12.20 -21.18
N GLU A 188 21.30 -13.30 -21.85
CA GLU A 188 22.43 -14.18 -21.49
C GLU A 188 23.64 -13.81 -22.36
N THR A 189 24.76 -13.45 -21.72
CA THR A 189 25.97 -12.99 -22.42
C THR A 189 27.24 -13.39 -21.66
N ASN A 190 28.34 -13.53 -22.40
CA ASN A 190 29.67 -13.77 -21.83
C ASN A 190 30.48 -12.48 -21.62
N ASN A 191 30.02 -11.37 -22.21
CA ASN A 191 30.66 -10.07 -22.09
C ASN A 191 29.76 -9.13 -21.29
N PHE A 192 30.33 -8.43 -20.31
CA PHE A 192 29.59 -7.46 -19.49
C PHE A 192 29.15 -6.29 -20.38
N PRO A 193 27.83 -6.07 -20.57
CA PRO A 193 27.34 -4.92 -21.30
C PRO A 193 27.75 -3.61 -20.62
N MET A 194 27.96 -2.57 -21.42
CA MET A 194 28.18 -1.23 -20.89
C MET A 194 26.87 -0.70 -20.31
N LEU A 195 26.90 -0.35 -19.02
CA LEU A 195 25.77 0.21 -18.29
C LEU A 195 26.19 1.54 -17.67
N PRO A 196 25.23 2.45 -17.41
CA PRO A 196 25.48 3.65 -16.62
C PRO A 196 26.15 3.35 -15.26
N THR A 197 26.88 4.33 -14.72
CA THR A 197 27.74 4.15 -13.55
C THR A 197 26.99 3.90 -12.23
N ASP A 198 25.69 4.11 -12.20
CA ASP A 198 24.81 3.82 -11.07
C ASP A 198 24.40 2.34 -10.97
N TYR A 199 24.74 1.53 -11.98
CA TYR A 199 24.59 0.08 -11.94
C TYR A 199 25.78 -0.61 -11.29
N ILE A 200 25.49 -1.65 -10.51
CA ILE A 200 26.49 -2.55 -9.93
C ILE A 200 26.25 -3.97 -10.41
N TRP A 201 27.32 -4.75 -10.50
CA TRP A 201 27.27 -6.18 -10.78
C TRP A 201 27.35 -6.97 -9.49
N ILE A 202 26.33 -7.79 -9.25
CA ILE A 202 26.22 -8.67 -8.08
C ILE A 202 26.22 -10.13 -8.51
N LYS A 203 26.52 -11.06 -7.61
CA LYS A 203 26.28 -12.49 -7.92
C LYS A 203 24.78 -12.71 -8.07
N GLU A 204 24.38 -13.52 -9.05
CA GLU A 204 22.97 -13.77 -9.34
C GLU A 204 22.24 -14.38 -8.12
N ASN A 205 22.90 -15.27 -7.39
CA ASN A 205 22.36 -15.90 -6.18
C ASN A 205 22.29 -14.96 -4.95
N GLU A 206 22.89 -13.77 -5.01
CA GLU A 206 22.85 -12.78 -3.92
C GLU A 206 21.72 -11.75 -4.12
N ILE A 207 20.94 -11.86 -5.20
CA ILE A 207 19.91 -10.88 -5.55
C ILE A 207 18.87 -10.66 -4.44
N GLU A 208 18.55 -11.69 -3.66
CA GLU A 208 17.59 -11.60 -2.54
C GLU A 208 18.10 -10.77 -1.36
N ARG A 209 19.41 -10.52 -1.27
CA ARG A 209 19.98 -9.64 -0.25
C ARG A 209 19.67 -8.18 -0.50
N TYR A 210 19.18 -7.86 -1.69
CA TYR A 210 18.82 -6.51 -2.11
C TYR A 210 17.30 -6.33 -2.00
N ALA A 211 16.87 -5.21 -1.43
CA ALA A 211 15.45 -4.89 -1.33
C ALA A 211 14.90 -4.53 -2.72
N LEU A 212 14.04 -5.38 -3.26
CA LEU A 212 13.46 -5.24 -4.61
C LEU A 212 11.99 -4.84 -4.52
N PRO A 213 11.44 -4.17 -5.55
CA PRO A 213 10.01 -4.06 -5.72
C PRO A 213 9.36 -5.43 -5.84
N ARG A 214 8.15 -5.57 -5.28
CA ARG A 214 7.35 -6.81 -5.40
C ARG A 214 7.19 -7.27 -6.85
N LEU A 215 7.09 -6.34 -7.79
CA LEU A 215 7.02 -6.65 -9.23
C LEU A 215 8.25 -7.43 -9.72
N ILE A 216 9.45 -7.06 -9.28
CA ILE A 216 10.70 -7.71 -9.67
C ILE A 216 10.88 -9.04 -8.91
N GLU A 217 10.55 -9.09 -7.62
CA GLU A 217 10.56 -10.36 -6.85
C GLU A 217 9.70 -11.43 -7.51
N LEU A 218 8.48 -11.07 -7.94
CA LEU A 218 7.57 -11.99 -8.63
C LEU A 218 8.16 -12.52 -9.93
N PHE A 219 8.91 -11.70 -10.66
CA PHE A 219 9.60 -12.13 -11.87
C PHE A 219 10.76 -13.08 -11.57
N ILE A 220 11.56 -12.82 -10.53
CA ILE A 220 12.65 -13.71 -10.12
C ILE A 220 12.11 -15.08 -9.70
N ASN A 221 11.03 -15.11 -8.91
CA ASN A 221 10.40 -16.37 -8.52
C ASN A 221 9.89 -17.14 -9.74
N TYR A 222 9.25 -16.44 -10.69
CA TYR A 222 8.81 -17.04 -11.95
C TYR A 222 9.96 -17.65 -12.76
N LEU A 223 11.15 -17.04 -12.75
CA LEU A 223 12.33 -17.60 -13.43
C LEU A 223 12.90 -18.84 -12.77
N ARG A 224 12.69 -19.04 -11.46
CA ARG A 224 13.22 -20.19 -10.71
C ARG A 224 12.30 -21.41 -10.74
N GLU A 225 11.02 -21.19 -11.00
CA GLU A 225 10.01 -22.25 -11.15
C GLU A 225 10.04 -22.89 -12.55
N LYS A 226 10.83 -22.34 -13.48
CA LYS A 226 11.09 -22.89 -14.81
C LYS A 226 12.43 -23.59 -14.87
#